data_AF-A0A154PDM2-F1
#
_entry.id   AF-A0A154PDM2-F1
#
_cell.length_a   1.000
_cell.length_b   1.000
_cell.length_c   1.000
_cell.angle_alpha   90.00
_cell.angle_beta   90.00
_cell.angle_gamma   90.00
#
_symmetry.space_group_name_H-M   'P 1'
#
loop_
_entity.id
_entity.type
_entity.pdbx_description
1 polymer ?
#
loop_
_entity_poly.entity_id
_entity_poly.type
_entity_poly.pdbx_seq_one_letter_code
_entity_poly.pdbx_strand_id
1 'polypeptide(L)'
;YWKNVYIDYKEVAENVVKDCKERPIRATTYTARFCIYLNKHNPDESFFKENLLQNTMKLMQVGDPIRNPISENHVKWLGQCYNEGIIRRLNLGIISIIWMDNYDEACSLYKALCPYLKPPYITFYQRVVDIGCLNKWWILESKMKEYDVNETEFSNTIY
;
A
#
# COMPACT_ATOMS: atom_id res chain seq x y z
N TYR A 1 3.24 -12.57 -35.01
CA TYR A 1 3.06 -11.23 -34.42
C TYR A 1 3.55 -11.18 -32.97
N TRP A 2 2.84 -11.76 -31.99
CA TRP A 2 3.23 -11.72 -30.56
C TRP A 2 4.64 -12.24 -30.23
N LYS A 3 5.09 -13.28 -30.94
CA LYS A 3 6.46 -13.80 -30.81
C LYS A 3 7.54 -12.79 -31.20
N ASN A 4 7.29 -11.99 -32.24
CA ASN A 4 8.24 -10.97 -32.70
C ASN A 4 8.26 -9.81 -31.71
N VAL A 5 7.09 -9.36 -31.25
CA VAL A 5 6.98 -8.33 -30.20
C VAL A 5 7.77 -8.73 -28.95
N TYR A 6 7.64 -9.99 -28.50
CA TYR A 6 8.42 -10.50 -27.37
C TYR A 6 9.94 -10.44 -27.62
N ILE A 7 10.40 -10.84 -28.82
CA ILE A 7 11.82 -10.80 -29.19
C ILE A 7 12.33 -9.36 -29.19
N ASP A 8 11.56 -8.42 -29.74
CA ASP A 8 11.93 -7.00 -29.80
C ASP A 8 12.10 -6.41 -28.40
N TYR A 9 11.15 -6.64 -27.48
CA TYR A 9 11.28 -6.16 -26.09
C TYR A 9 12.44 -6.81 -25.34
N LYS A 10 12.71 -8.09 -25.61
CA LYS A 10 13.86 -8.79 -25.03
C LYS A 10 15.17 -8.17 -25.53
N GLU A 11 15.30 -7.92 -26.82
CA GLU A 11 16.48 -7.29 -27.41
C GLU A 11 16.69 -5.86 -26.86
N VAL A 12 15.62 -5.07 -26.72
CA VAL A 12 15.66 -3.76 -26.07
C VAL A 12 16.17 -3.89 -24.63
N ALA A 13 15.68 -4.84 -23.85
CA ALA A 13 16.14 -5.06 -22.47
C ALA A 13 17.63 -5.44 -22.41
N GLU A 14 18.09 -6.34 -23.28
CA GLU A 14 19.51 -6.71 -23.37
C GLU A 14 20.40 -5.51 -23.75
N ASN A 15 19.94 -4.67 -24.67
CA ASN A 15 20.66 -3.46 -25.09
C ASN A 15 20.70 -2.40 -23.97
N VAL A 16 19.63 -2.24 -23.20
CA VAL A 16 19.62 -1.35 -22.02
C VAL A 16 20.65 -1.81 -20.99
N VAL A 17 20.76 -3.12 -20.73
CA VAL A 17 21.76 -3.66 -19.80
C VAL A 17 23.19 -3.40 -20.30
N LYS A 18 23.44 -3.56 -21.62
CA LYS A 18 24.74 -3.23 -22.22
C LYS A 18 25.07 -1.74 -22.10
N ASP A 19 24.14 -0.83 -22.45
CA ASP A 19 24.35 0.63 -22.35
C ASP A 19 24.60 1.06 -20.90
N CYS A 20 23.90 0.47 -19.92
CA CYS A 20 24.16 0.71 -18.50
C CYS A 20 25.59 0.33 -18.09
N LYS A 21 26.15 -0.76 -18.65
CA LYS A 21 27.52 -1.22 -18.38
C LYS A 21 28.56 -0.37 -19.09
N GLU A 22 28.28 0.05 -20.32
CA GLU A 22 29.17 0.89 -21.11
C GLU A 22 29.24 2.33 -20.58
N ARG A 23 28.13 2.85 -20.03
CA ARG A 23 28.00 4.24 -19.57
C ARG A 23 27.45 4.32 -18.14
N PRO A 24 28.20 3.85 -17.13
CA PRO A 24 27.72 3.74 -15.74
C PRO A 24 27.33 5.10 -15.13
N ILE A 25 28.02 6.18 -15.52
CA ILE A 25 27.72 7.55 -15.04
C ILE A 25 26.33 7.98 -15.50
N ARG A 26 26.01 7.81 -16.80
CA ARG A 26 24.69 8.19 -17.34
C ARG A 26 23.58 7.37 -16.67
N ALA A 27 23.75 6.06 -16.61
CA ALA A 27 22.82 5.17 -15.93
C ALA A 27 22.55 5.61 -14.48
N THR A 28 23.62 5.89 -13.72
CA THR A 28 23.51 6.37 -12.33
C THR A 28 22.78 7.70 -12.23
N THR A 29 23.04 8.65 -13.13
CA THR A 29 22.34 9.95 -13.09
C THR A 29 20.84 9.81 -13.35
N TYR A 30 20.44 8.94 -14.27
CA TYR A 30 19.02 8.69 -14.57
C TYR A 30 18.32 7.97 -13.42
N THR A 31 18.95 6.92 -12.87
CA THR A 31 18.38 6.18 -11.73
C THR A 31 18.29 7.05 -10.49
N ALA A 32 19.32 7.87 -10.20
CA ALA A 32 19.29 8.80 -9.07
C ALA A 32 18.15 9.81 -9.20
N ARG A 33 17.96 10.41 -10.38
CA ARG A 33 16.84 11.32 -10.65
C ARG A 33 15.49 10.64 -10.42
N PHE A 34 15.34 9.40 -10.87
CA PHE A 34 14.13 8.62 -10.66
C PHE A 34 13.89 8.33 -9.17
N CYS A 35 14.92 7.92 -8.42
CA CYS A 35 14.81 7.70 -6.97
C CYS A 35 14.46 8.98 -6.20
N ILE A 36 15.03 10.13 -6.57
CA ILE A 36 14.68 11.43 -5.97
C ILE A 36 13.22 11.77 -6.24
N TYR A 37 12.74 11.53 -7.46
CA TYR A 37 11.33 11.71 -7.81
C TYR A 37 10.43 10.80 -6.95
N LEU A 38 10.76 9.51 -6.84
CA LEU A 38 10.01 8.57 -6.01
C LEU A 38 9.99 8.98 -4.53
N ASN A 39 11.12 9.42 -3.99
CA ASN A 39 11.21 9.88 -2.61
C ASN A 39 10.35 11.13 -2.37
N LYS A 40 10.34 12.08 -3.31
CA LYS A 40 9.48 13.28 -3.23
C LYS A 40 7.99 12.93 -3.28
N HIS A 41 7.64 11.88 -4.03
CA HIS A 41 6.27 11.38 -4.16
C HIS A 41 5.97 10.21 -3.21
N ASN A 42 6.75 10.03 -2.14
CA ASN A 42 6.49 8.98 -1.17
C ASN A 42 5.43 9.48 -0.18
N PRO A 43 4.26 8.82 -0.05
CA PRO A 43 3.18 9.32 0.79
C PRO A 43 3.53 9.29 2.28
N ASP A 44 3.09 10.34 2.99
CA ASP A 44 3.21 10.48 4.44
C ASP A 44 2.03 9.88 5.20
N GLU A 45 2.18 9.73 6.52
CA GLU A 45 1.11 9.20 7.38
C GLU A 45 -0.12 10.12 7.39
N SER A 46 0.08 11.44 7.40
CA SER A 46 -1.01 12.41 7.28
C SER A 46 -1.79 12.22 5.98
N PHE A 47 -1.09 11.93 4.87
CA PHE A 47 -1.71 11.62 3.58
C PHE A 47 -2.50 10.30 3.62
N PHE A 48 -2.03 9.29 4.35
CA PHE A 48 -2.81 8.07 4.58
C PHE A 48 -4.10 8.35 5.36
N LYS A 49 -4.01 9.11 6.46
CA LYS A 49 -5.16 9.48 7.28
C LYS A 49 -6.19 10.26 6.46
N GLU A 50 -5.74 11.21 5.65
CA GLU A 50 -6.61 11.96 4.73
C GLU A 50 -7.27 11.02 3.72
N ASN A 51 -6.51 10.13 3.08
CA ASN A 51 -7.07 9.15 2.13
C ASN A 51 -8.11 8.23 2.79
N LEU A 52 -7.85 7.77 4.02
CA LEU A 52 -8.80 6.96 4.79
C LEU A 52 -10.10 7.72 5.09
N LEU A 53 -10.00 8.99 5.50
CA LEU A 53 -11.17 9.84 5.75
C LEU A 53 -11.97 10.06 4.46
N GLN A 54 -11.30 10.38 3.35
CA GLN A 54 -11.95 10.55 2.05
C GLN A 54 -12.65 9.28 1.58
N ASN A 55 -12.03 8.11 1.76
CA ASN A 55 -12.65 6.82 1.41
C ASN A 55 -13.82 6.47 2.32
N THR A 56 -13.75 6.79 3.61
CA THR A 56 -14.89 6.70 4.53
C THR A 56 -16.05 7.59 4.03
N MET A 57 -15.76 8.82 3.61
CA MET A 57 -16.78 9.73 3.07
C MET A 57 -17.41 9.23 1.77
N LYS A 58 -16.64 8.58 0.90
CA LYS A 58 -17.18 7.93 -0.30
C LYS A 58 -18.12 6.78 0.07
N LEU A 59 -17.73 5.91 1.01
CA LEU A 59 -18.59 4.83 1.49
C LEU A 59 -19.89 5.35 2.11
N MET A 60 -19.83 6.45 2.86
CA MET A 60 -21.02 7.08 3.47
C MET A 60 -22.02 7.64 2.45
N GLN A 61 -21.57 7.99 1.24
CA GLN A 61 -22.45 8.45 0.16
C GLN A 61 -23.19 7.29 -0.53
N VAL A 62 -22.68 6.07 -0.39
CA VAL A 62 -23.26 4.85 -0.95
C VAL A 62 -24.23 4.25 0.06
N GLY A 63 -25.43 3.90 -0.39
CA GLY A 63 -26.43 3.25 0.46
C GLY A 63 -25.95 1.87 0.93
N ASP A 64 -26.35 1.47 2.13
CA ASP A 64 -25.94 0.20 2.73
C ASP A 64 -26.19 -1.06 1.86
N PRO A 65 -27.30 -1.22 1.10
CA PRO A 65 -27.50 -2.45 0.31
C PRO A 65 -26.50 -2.60 -0.86
N ILE A 66 -26.13 -1.49 -1.50
CA ILE A 66 -25.28 -1.47 -2.69
C ILE A 66 -23.78 -1.36 -2.37
N ARG A 67 -23.41 -1.19 -1.09
CA ARG A 67 -22.01 -1.02 -0.66
C ARG A 67 -21.25 -2.35 -0.69
N ASN A 68 -20.02 -2.34 -1.18
CA ASN A 68 -19.16 -3.52 -1.14
C ASN A 68 -18.74 -3.85 0.31
N PRO A 69 -19.06 -5.04 0.84
CA PRO A 69 -18.74 -5.41 2.21
C PRO A 69 -17.24 -5.52 2.46
N ILE A 70 -16.42 -5.83 1.44
CA ILE A 70 -14.96 -5.94 1.57
C ILE A 70 -14.36 -4.55 1.81
N SER A 71 -14.77 -3.57 1.00
CA SER A 71 -14.31 -2.18 1.13
C SER A 71 -14.76 -1.58 2.45
N GLU A 72 -16.02 -1.82 2.83
CA GLU A 72 -16.59 -1.33 4.08
C GLU A 72 -15.85 -1.89 5.30
N ASN A 73 -15.70 -3.21 5.38
CA ASN A 73 -15.02 -3.86 6.51
C ASN A 73 -13.57 -3.41 6.61
N HIS A 74 -12.88 -3.26 5.48
CA HIS A 74 -11.49 -2.81 5.46
C HIS A 74 -11.35 -1.39 5.99
N VAL A 75 -12.17 -0.44 5.52
CA VAL A 75 -12.12 0.96 5.98
C VAL A 75 -12.54 1.08 7.45
N LYS A 76 -13.57 0.35 7.89
CA LYS A 76 -13.97 0.31 9.30
C LYS A 76 -12.87 -0.24 10.20
N TRP A 77 -12.26 -1.36 9.81
CA TRP A 77 -11.14 -1.97 10.53
C TRP A 77 -9.93 -1.03 10.61
N LEU A 78 -9.56 -0.38 9.51
CA LEU A 78 -8.48 0.63 9.51
C LEU A 78 -8.79 1.80 10.45
N GLY A 79 -10.05 2.27 10.46
CA GLY A 79 -10.50 3.29 11.39
C GLY A 79 -10.38 2.87 12.85
N GLN A 80 -10.72 1.62 13.17
CA GLN A 80 -10.54 1.05 14.51
C GLN A 80 -9.07 1.00 14.91
N CYS A 81 -8.19 0.46 14.05
CA CYS A 81 -6.76 0.40 14.32
C CYS A 81 -6.14 1.80 14.52
N TYR A 82 -6.65 2.82 13.83
CA TYR A 82 -6.23 4.21 14.07
C TYR A 82 -6.68 4.75 15.41
N ASN A 83 -7.93 4.48 15.80
CA ASN A 83 -8.46 4.90 17.09
C ASN A 83 -7.76 4.21 18.26
N GLU A 84 -7.28 2.98 18.05
CA GLU A 84 -6.49 2.20 19.01
C GLU A 84 -5.02 2.66 19.11
N GLY A 85 -4.54 3.52 18.21
CA GLY A 85 -3.16 4.01 18.23
C GLY A 85 -2.09 2.97 17.83
N ILE A 86 -2.53 1.85 17.22
CA ILE A 86 -1.64 0.72 16.88
C ILE A 86 -1.04 0.82 15.47
N ILE A 87 -1.40 1.83 14.68
CA ILE A 87 -0.90 2.04 13.32
C ILE A 87 0.44 2.79 13.36
N ARG A 88 1.41 2.30 12.60
CA ARG A 88 2.75 2.88 12.49
C ARG A 88 3.18 3.01 11.04
N ARG A 89 3.95 4.06 10.74
CA ARG A 89 4.60 4.25 9.44
C ARG A 89 6.09 3.93 9.51
N LEU A 90 6.56 3.16 8.54
CA LEU A 90 7.98 2.95 8.24
C LEU A 90 8.31 3.58 6.88
N ASN A 91 9.18 4.59 6.87
CA ASN A 91 9.64 5.23 5.63
C ASN A 91 10.98 4.61 5.17
N LEU A 92 11.01 4.05 3.96
CA LEU A 92 12.19 3.45 3.33
C LEU A 92 12.78 4.35 2.22
N GLY A 93 12.46 5.64 2.23
CA GLY A 93 12.88 6.61 1.22
C GLY A 93 11.90 6.66 0.06
N ILE A 94 11.92 5.67 -0.82
CA ILE A 94 11.06 5.64 -2.03
C ILE A 94 9.70 4.98 -1.79
N ILE A 95 9.62 4.14 -0.76
CA ILE A 95 8.42 3.38 -0.38
C ILE A 95 8.15 3.67 1.09
N SER A 96 6.88 3.79 1.45
CA SER A 96 6.41 3.79 2.82
C SER A 96 5.63 2.52 3.10
N ILE A 97 5.70 2.01 4.32
CA ILE A 97 4.93 0.86 4.77
C ILE A 97 4.12 1.31 5.98
N ILE A 98 2.82 1.02 5.97
CA ILE A 98 1.98 1.08 7.16
C ILE A 98 1.91 -0.33 7.75
N TRP A 99 2.18 -0.44 9.04
CA TRP A 99 2.15 -1.70 9.76
C TRP A 99 1.45 -1.54 11.11
N MET A 100 1.01 -2.67 11.67
CA MET A 100 0.24 -2.71 12.91
C MET A 100 1.08 -3.26 14.07
N ASP A 101 1.16 -2.48 15.14
CA ASP A 101 1.75 -2.86 16.41
C ASP A 101 0.72 -3.57 17.32
N ASN A 102 1.18 -4.19 18.41
CA ASN A 102 0.29 -4.85 19.36
C ASN A 102 -0.33 -3.87 20.38
N TYR A 103 0.31 -2.73 20.59
CA TYR A 103 -0.04 -1.78 21.65
C TYR A 103 0.12 -0.33 21.15
N ASP A 104 -0.66 0.57 21.75
CA ASP A 104 -0.53 2.00 21.55
C ASP A 104 0.83 2.52 22.05
N GLU A 105 1.29 3.65 21.51
CA GLU A 105 2.58 4.28 21.86
C GLU A 105 2.61 4.70 23.33
N ALA A 106 1.47 5.21 23.80
CA ALA A 106 1.31 5.66 25.17
C ALA A 106 1.13 4.50 26.16
N CYS A 107 1.06 3.25 25.67
CA CYS A 107 0.83 2.09 26.52
C CYS A 107 2.10 1.68 27.28
N SER A 108 2.11 1.93 28.59
CA SER A 108 3.23 1.56 29.48
C SER A 108 3.08 0.20 30.17
N LEU A 109 2.27 -0.71 29.61
CA LEU A 109 2.09 -2.05 30.18
C LEU A 109 3.41 -2.84 30.10
N TYR A 110 3.68 -3.66 31.11
CA TYR A 110 4.88 -4.52 31.14
C TYR A 110 5.02 -5.38 29.87
N LYS A 111 3.89 -5.87 29.33
CA LYS A 111 3.87 -6.63 28.08
C LYS A 111 4.35 -5.84 26.86
N ALA A 112 4.13 -4.53 26.83
CA ALA A 112 4.58 -3.65 25.75
C ALA A 112 6.07 -3.28 25.88
N LEU A 113 6.57 -3.15 27.12
CA LEU A 113 7.96 -2.76 27.39
C LEU A 113 8.96 -3.92 27.24
N CYS A 114 8.53 -5.15 27.51
CA CYS A 114 9.42 -6.31 27.52
C CYS A 114 9.96 -6.65 26.11
N PRO A 115 11.29 -6.61 25.87
CA PRO A 115 11.87 -6.89 24.55
C PRO A 115 11.62 -8.32 24.05
N TYR A 116 11.49 -9.28 24.95
CA TYR A 116 11.25 -10.70 24.62
C TYR A 116 9.82 -10.99 24.15
N LEU A 117 8.88 -10.09 24.44
CA LEU A 117 7.49 -10.18 23.99
C LEU A 117 7.26 -9.44 22.66
N LYS A 118 8.28 -8.77 22.12
CA LYS A 118 8.19 -8.09 20.83
C LYS A 118 8.09 -9.11 19.70
N PRO A 119 7.30 -8.81 18.66
CA PRO A 119 7.14 -9.72 17.53
C PRO A 119 8.48 -9.93 16.83
N PRO A 120 8.80 -11.17 16.42
CA PRO A 120 10.03 -11.44 15.70
C PRO A 120 9.96 -10.81 14.30
N TYR A 121 11.09 -10.27 13.83
CA TYR A 121 11.21 -9.63 12.51
C TYR A 121 10.74 -10.52 11.35
N ILE A 122 10.89 -11.85 11.49
CA ILE A 122 10.45 -12.83 10.49
C ILE A 122 8.94 -12.77 10.25
N THR A 123 8.14 -12.43 11.27
CA THR A 123 6.68 -12.33 11.17
C THR A 123 6.18 -10.93 10.79
N PHE A 124 7.08 -9.97 10.57
CA PHE A 124 6.72 -8.58 10.30
C PHE A 124 5.85 -8.42 9.04
N TYR A 125 6.09 -9.23 8.01
CA TYR A 125 5.33 -9.16 6.75
C TYR A 125 3.82 -9.41 6.96
N GLN A 126 3.42 -10.17 7.99
CA GLN A 126 2.02 -10.45 8.29
C GLN A 126 1.29 -9.24 8.91
N ARG A 127 2.06 -8.27 9.40
CA ARG A 127 1.56 -7.05 10.07
C ARG A 127 1.52 -5.86 9.13
N VAL A 128 1.95 -6.04 7.88
CA VAL A 128 1.88 -4.98 6.86
C VAL A 128 0.43 -4.79 6.46
N VAL A 129 -0.01 -3.54 6.60
CA VAL A 129 -1.39 -3.12 6.35
C VAL A 129 -1.51 -2.49 4.97
N ASP A 130 -0.59 -1.59 4.63
CA ASP A 130 -0.56 -0.91 3.33
C ASP A 130 0.88 -0.57 2.91
N ILE A 131 1.07 -0.44 1.60
CA ILE A 131 2.31 -0.04 0.95
C ILE A 131 2.05 1.25 0.19
N GLY A 132 2.85 2.26 0.49
CA GLY A 132 2.79 3.59 -0.08
C GLY A 132 3.91 3.81 -1.07
N CYS A 133 3.58 4.24 -2.29
CA CYS A 133 4.54 4.65 -3.31
C CYS A 133 3.83 5.52 -4.34
N LEU A 134 4.49 6.55 -4.87
CA LEU A 134 3.96 7.44 -5.91
C LEU A 134 2.61 8.10 -5.55
N ASN A 135 2.55 8.77 -4.39
CA ASN A 135 1.37 9.46 -3.86
C ASN A 135 0.12 8.56 -3.74
N LYS A 136 0.32 7.26 -3.60
CA LYS A 136 -0.75 6.27 -3.54
C LYS A 136 -0.48 5.26 -2.45
N TRP A 137 -1.57 4.81 -1.85
CA TRP A 137 -1.62 3.70 -0.90
C TRP A 137 -2.30 2.54 -1.60
N TRP A 138 -1.51 1.56 -2.00
CA TRP A 138 -1.88 0.61 -3.04
C TRP A 138 -2.94 -0.39 -2.57
N ILE A 139 -2.88 -0.83 -1.30
CA ILE A 139 -3.85 -1.78 -0.75
C ILE A 139 -5.18 -1.08 -0.53
N LEU A 140 -5.18 0.10 0.11
CA LEU A 140 -6.40 0.88 0.32
C LEU A 140 -7.07 1.28 -1.00
N GLU A 141 -6.30 1.73 -2.00
CA GLU A 141 -6.84 2.08 -3.33
C GLU A 141 -7.43 0.85 -4.04
N SER A 142 -6.74 -0.30 -3.99
CA SER A 142 -7.23 -1.56 -4.57
C SER A 142 -8.53 -2.02 -3.92
N LYS A 143 -8.62 -1.96 -2.58
CA LYS A 143 -9.82 -2.32 -1.82
C LYS A 143 -10.99 -1.36 -2.03
N MET A 144 -10.74 -0.14 -2.49
CA MET A 144 -11.75 0.89 -2.76
C MET A 144 -12.17 0.99 -4.23
N LYS A 145 -11.64 0.15 -5.12
CA LYS A 145 -11.89 0.27 -6.57
C LYS A 145 -13.36 0.04 -6.95
N GLU A 146 -14.03 -0.92 -6.31
CA GLU A 146 -15.42 -1.33 -6.58
C GLU A 146 -16.26 -1.21 -5.30
N TYR A 147 -16.10 -0.09 -4.60
CA TYR A 147 -16.74 0.13 -3.29
C TYR A 147 -18.27 0.30 -3.35
N ASP A 148 -18.79 0.61 -4.54
CA ASP A 148 -20.18 0.86 -4.89
C ASP A 148 -20.87 -0.33 -5.58
N VAL A 149 -20.19 -1.47 -5.66
CA VAL A 149 -20.74 -2.71 -6.23
C VAL A 149 -20.80 -3.78 -5.15
N ASN A 150 -22.02 -4.21 -4.82
CA ASN A 150 -22.23 -5.36 -3.94
C ASN A 150 -22.55 -6.63 -4.75
N GLU A 151 -21.56 -7.51 -4.92
CA GLU A 151 -21.72 -8.78 -5.64
C GLU A 151 -22.80 -9.69 -5.04
N THR A 152 -23.08 -9.56 -3.73
CA THR A 152 -24.11 -10.38 -3.06
C THR A 152 -25.53 -10.08 -3.52
N GLU A 153 -25.78 -8.89 -4.08
CA GLU A 153 -27.09 -8.58 -4.69
C GLU A 153 -27.32 -9.40 -5.97
N PHE A 154 -26.24 -9.69 -6.71
CA PHE A 154 -26.31 -10.36 -8.01
C PHE A 154 -26.24 -11.89 -7.90
N SER A 155 -25.72 -12.44 -6.79
CA SER A 155 -25.58 -13.89 -6.60
C SER A 155 -26.91 -14.65 -6.52
N ASN A 156 -28.02 -13.97 -6.22
CA ASN A 156 -29.36 -14.58 -6.18
C ASN A 156 -30.09 -14.61 -7.54
N THR A 157 -29.46 -14.09 -8.59
CA THR A 157 -30.05 -14.05 -9.94
C THR A 157 -29.51 -15.21 -10.77
N ILE A 158 -29.80 -16.44 -10.35
CA ILE A 158 -29.59 -17.63 -11.19
C ILE A 158 -30.80 -17.72 -12.12
N TYR A 159 -30.58 -17.44 -13.41
CA TYR A 159 -31.49 -17.83 -14.49
C TYR A 159 -31.32 -19.31 -14.82
#